data_AF-A0A9E0YMA3-F1
#
_entry.id   AF-A0A9E0YMA3-F1
#
_cell.length_a   1.000
_cell.length_b   1.000
_cell.length_c   1.000
_cell.angle_alpha   90.00
_cell.angle_beta   90.00
_cell.angle_gamma   90.00
#
_symmetry.space_group_name_H-M   'P 1'
#
loop_
_entity.id
_entity.type
_entity.pdbx_description
1 polymer ?
#
loop_
_entity_poly.entity_id
_entity_poly.type
_entity_poly.pdbx_seq_one_letter_code
_entity_poly.pdbx_strand_id
1 'polypeptide(L)' 'MIAISIEDLAEGTTETETPIAVWLDDETNEIIFQYGYASVSMPVEDFRDFQSMLESARDKLEFE' A
#
# COMPACT_ATOMS: atom_id res chain seq x y z
N MET A 1 18.92 -4.21 5.01
CA MET A 1 17.86 -4.98 4.33
C MET A 1 16.78 -5.17 5.38
N ILE A 2 15.68 -4.43 5.29
CA ILE A 2 14.58 -4.50 6.28
C ILE A 2 13.56 -5.47 5.67
N ALA A 3 13.44 -6.66 6.25
CA ALA A 3 12.38 -7.60 5.95
C ALA A 3 11.23 -7.27 6.91
N ILE A 4 10.17 -6.66 6.41
CA ILE A 4 8.96 -6.36 7.18
C ILE A 4 8.07 -7.61 7.09
N SER A 5 7.67 -8.17 8.23
CA SER A 5 6.82 -9.36 8.26
C SER A 5 5.36 -9.00 7.99
N ILE A 6 4.55 -9.96 7.52
CA ILE A 6 3.11 -9.77 7.28
C ILE A 6 2.39 -9.34 8.58
N GLU A 7 2.92 -9.75 9.73
CA GLU A 7 2.41 -9.41 11.06
C GLU A 7 2.66 -7.92 11.38
N ASP A 8 3.79 -7.35 10.93
CA ASP A 8 4.12 -5.92 11.13
C ASP A 8 3.31 -4.99 10.21
N LEU A 9 2.86 -5.48 9.04
CA LEU A 9 2.03 -4.71 8.11
C LEU A 9 0.60 -4.50 8.63
N ALA A 10 0.12 -5.40 9.50
CA ALA A 10 -1.22 -5.35 10.08
C ALA A 10 -1.37 -4.27 11.17
N GLU A 11 -0.26 -3.74 11.71
CA GLU A 11 -0.29 -2.73 12.78
C GLU A 11 -0.57 -1.30 12.29
N GLY A 12 -0.69 -1.09 10.98
CA GLY A 12 -1.01 0.20 10.37
C GLY A 12 -2.50 0.54 10.26
N THR A 13 -3.39 -0.15 10.98
CA THR A 13 -4.85 0.06 10.85
C THR A 13 -5.31 1.32 11.59
N THR A 14 -5.68 2.35 10.83
CA THR A 14 -6.48 3.50 11.28
C THR A 14 -7.85 3.08 11.84
N GLU A 15 -8.45 3.89 12.70
CA GLU A 15 -9.70 3.67 13.49
C GLU A 15 -10.97 3.22 12.73
N THR A 16 -10.90 3.01 11.42
CA THR A 16 -11.92 2.29 10.65
C THR A 16 -11.61 0.80 10.68
N GLU A 17 -12.56 -0.04 11.11
CA GLU A 17 -12.46 -1.52 11.17
C GLU A 17 -12.15 -2.21 9.82
N THR A 18 -11.89 -1.44 8.76
CA THR A 18 -11.52 -1.94 7.44
C THR A 18 -10.01 -2.22 7.40
N PRO A 19 -9.59 -3.50 7.34
CA PRO A 19 -8.18 -3.84 7.26
C PRO A 19 -7.56 -3.32 5.96
N ILE A 20 -6.36 -2.77 6.07
CA ILE A 20 -5.53 -2.36 4.93
C ILE A 20 -4.24 -3.17 4.98
N ALA A 21 -3.86 -3.78 3.87
CA ALA A 21 -2.59 -4.52 3.77
C ALA A 21 -1.93 -4.24 2.42
N VAL A 22 -0.60 -4.14 2.42
CA VAL A 22 0.20 -3.91 1.21
C VAL A 22 1.40 -4.84 1.24
N TRP A 23 1.63 -5.63 0.19
CA TRP A 23 2.80 -6.51 0.11
C TRP A 23 3.28 -6.70 -1.33
N LEU A 24 4.52 -7.16 -1.48
CA LEU A 24 5.11 -7.57 -2.76
C LEU A 24 4.86 -9.07 -2.95
N ASP A 25 4.33 -9.43 -4.11
CA ASP A 25 4.35 -10.80 -4.61
C ASP A 25 5.62 -11.00 -5.44
N ASP A 26 6.60 -11.70 -4.86
CA ASP A 26 7.89 -11.98 -5.50
C ASP A 26 7.77 -12.91 -6.71
N GLU A 27 6.71 -13.72 -6.80
CA GLU A 27 6.52 -14.66 -7.93
C GLU A 27 6.09 -13.93 -9.19
N THR A 28 5.23 -12.92 -9.05
CA THR A 28 4.67 -12.15 -10.16
C THR A 28 5.32 -10.78 -10.33
N ASN A 29 6.13 -10.34 -9.35
CA ASN A 29 6.71 -9.00 -9.27
C ASN A 29 5.63 -7.90 -9.31
N GLU A 30 4.56 -8.13 -8.55
CA GLU A 30 3.41 -7.22 -8.39
C GLU A 30 3.28 -6.75 -6.93
N ILE A 31 2.84 -5.51 -6.73
CA ILE A 31 2.40 -5.02 -5.44
C ILE A 31 0.91 -5.28 -5.30
N ILE A 32 0.51 -5.90 -4.20
CA ILE A 32 -0.89 -6.16 -3.86
C ILE A 32 -1.31 -5.20 -2.76
N PHE A 33 -2.41 -4.48 -3.01
CA PHE A 33 -3.09 -3.60 -2.06
C PHE A 33 -4.46 -4.20 -1.71
N GLN A 34 -4.69 -4.45 -0.43
CA GLN A 34 -5.98 -4.92 0.08
C GLN A 34 -6.63 -3.83 0.93
N TYR A 35 -7.91 -3.57 0.65
CA TYR A 35 -8.78 -2.72 1.46
C TYR A 35 -10.09 -3.45 1.74
N GLY A 36 -10.26 -3.95 2.96
CA GLY A 36 -11.37 -4.81 3.33
C GLY A 36 -11.40 -6.09 2.47
N TYR A 37 -12.47 -6.24 1.66
CA TYR A 37 -12.67 -7.37 0.76
C TYR A 37 -12.18 -7.11 -0.67
N ALA A 38 -11.74 -5.89 -0.98
CA ALA A 38 -11.20 -5.54 -2.28
C ALA A 38 -9.68 -5.75 -2.28
N SER A 39 -9.16 -6.39 -3.32
CA SER A 39 -7.73 -6.52 -3.57
C SER A 39 -7.43 -6.01 -4.98
N VAL A 40 -6.34 -5.25 -5.10
CA VAL A 40 -5.81 -4.73 -6.35
C VAL A 40 -4.37 -5.20 -6.44
N SER A 41 -3.99 -5.85 -7.54
CA SER A 41 -2.58 -6.09 -7.87
C SER A 41 -2.14 -5.13 -8.96
N MET A 42 -0.88 -4.73 -8.92
CA MET A 42 -0.28 -3.91 -9.96
C MET A 42 1.21 -4.20 -10.10
N PRO A 43 1.79 -4.09 -11.31
CA PRO A 43 3.23 -4.20 -11.50
C PRO A 43 3.99 -3.20 -10.62
N VAL A 44 5.18 -3.61 -10.15
CA VAL A 44 6.05 -2.74 -9.33
C VAL A 44 6.39 -1.42 -10.03
N GLU A 45 6.50 -1.40 -11.36
CA GLU A 45 6.76 -0.18 -12.13
C GLU A 45 5.60 0.81 -12.00
N ASP A 46 4.37 0.35 -12.22
CA ASP A 46 3.15 1.15 -12.09
C ASP A 46 2.94 1.62 -10.64
N PHE A 47 3.29 0.78 -9.65
CA PHE A 47 3.18 1.15 -8.24
C PHE A 47 4.08 2.34 -7.87
N ARG A 48 5.27 2.47 -8.47
CA ARG A 48 6.17 3.62 -8.21
C ARG A 48 5.58 4.93 -8.71
N ASP A 49 4.94 4.89 -9.87
CA ASP A 49 4.23 6.05 -10.42
C ASP A 49 3.02 6.38 -9.53
N PHE A 50 2.27 5.36 -9.09
CA PHE A 50 1.15 5.53 -8.17
C PHE A 50 1.56 6.10 -6.82
N GLN A 51 2.66 5.64 -6.23
CA GLN A 51 3.22 6.18 -4.99
C GLN A 51 3.54 7.67 -5.13
N SER A 52 4.19 8.06 -6.23
CA SER A 52 4.55 9.46 -6.50
C SER A 52 3.30 10.34 -6.61
N MET A 53 2.21 9.81 -7.18
CA MET A 53 0.91 10.50 -7.23
C MET A 53 0.29 10.65 -5.83
N LEU A 54 0.37 9.61 -4.99
CA LEU A 54 -0.15 9.65 -3.61
C LEU A 54 0.62 10.67 -2.75
N GLU A 55 1.94 10.71 -2.84
CA GLU A 55 2.77 11.71 -2.16
C GLU A 55 2.39 13.13 -2.61
N SER A 56 2.25 13.35 -3.92
CA SER A 56 1.80 14.63 -4.46
C SER A 56 0.39 15.03 -4.02
N ALA A 57 -0.51 14.05 -3.83
CA ALA A 57 -1.86 14.29 -3.34
C ALA A 57 -1.86 14.60 -1.84
N ARG A 58 -1.04 13.90 -1.05
CA ARG A 58 -0.82 14.17 0.37
C ARG A 58 -0.31 15.59 0.60
N ASP A 59 0.69 16.01 -0.17
CA ASP A 59 1.25 17.36 -0.07
C ASP A 59 0.15 18.42 -0.23
N LYS A 60 -0.83 18.19 -1.11
CA LYS A 60 -1.97 19.11 -1.31
C LYS A 60 -2.96 19.11 -0.15
N LEU A 61 -3.10 18.00 0.57
CA LEU A 61 -3.98 17.88 1.73
C LEU A 61 -3.40 18.58 2.98
N GLU A 62 -2.08 18.63 3.12
CA GLU A 62 -1.43 19.32 4.25
C GLU A 62 -1.51 20.86 4.15
N PHE A 63 -2.10 21.42 3.07
CA PHE A 63 -2.33 22.86 2.87
C PHE A 63 -3.79 23.32 3.05
N GLU A 64 -4.70 22.45 3.53
CA GLU A 64 -6.09 22.84 3.92
C GLU A 64 -6.30 22.90 5.45
#